data_AF-A0A645HMD7-F1
#
_entry.id   AF-A0A645HMD7-F1
#
_cell.length_a   1.000
_cell.length_b   1.000
_cell.length_c   1.000
_cell.angle_alpha   90.00
_cell.angle_beta   90.00
_cell.angle_gamma   90.00
#
_symmetry.space_group_name_H-M   'P 1'
#
loop_
_entity.id
_entity.type
_entity.pdbx_description
1 polymer ?
#
loop_
_entity_poly.entity_id
_entity_poly.type
_entity_poly.pdbx_seq_one_letter_code
_entity_poly.pdbx_strand_id
1 'polypeptide(L)'
;MKAAKKSLNRQLKQNYYAQGREWLYKDIPPRVLCEAFIGGADGSLPDDYKFFCFGGVARAVCVCTNRSEKHADYYFFDREFNRFPVNDATANLPEDFVFPKPASYEEMRALAETLSAGMAHVRVDLYETEAGIKFGELTFFDQSGFADDYVGDGDRIMGDFLTLETQA
;
A
#
# COMPACT_ATOMS: atom_id res chain seq x y z
N MET A 1 1.96 27.30 -11.88
CA MET A 1 3.44 27.20 -11.74
C MET A 1 3.99 27.70 -10.38
N LYS A 2 3.70 28.94 -9.93
CA LYS A 2 4.19 29.45 -8.62
C LYS A 2 3.73 28.58 -7.42
N ALA A 3 2.47 28.14 -7.41
CA ALA A 3 1.92 27.29 -6.36
C ALA A 3 2.64 25.92 -6.26
N ALA A 4 2.85 25.24 -7.39
CA ALA A 4 3.58 23.98 -7.45
C ALA A 4 5.02 24.12 -6.92
N LYS A 5 5.76 25.15 -7.36
CA LYS A 5 7.12 25.43 -6.84
C LYS A 5 7.13 25.68 -5.33
N LYS A 6 6.14 26.42 -4.81
CA LYS A 6 5.99 26.65 -3.37
C LYS A 6 5.72 25.34 -2.62
N SER A 7 4.88 24.46 -3.16
CA SER A 7 4.58 23.15 -2.55
C SER A 7 5.82 22.26 -2.52
N LEU A 8 6.52 22.09 -3.65
CA LEU A 8 7.73 21.28 -3.75
C LEU A 8 8.83 21.79 -2.80
N ASN A 9 9.08 23.10 -2.77
CA ASN A 9 10.07 23.69 -1.84
C ASN A 9 9.72 23.48 -0.36
N ARG A 10 8.43 23.31 -0.03
CA ARG A 10 8.00 22.98 1.34
C ARG A 10 8.23 21.51 1.63
N GLN A 11 7.90 20.61 0.70
CA GLN A 11 8.09 19.16 0.84
C GLN A 11 9.57 18.79 0.93
N LEU A 12 10.44 19.41 0.12
CA LEU A 12 11.90 19.20 0.14
C LEU A 12 12.58 19.58 1.47
N LYS A 13 11.87 20.29 2.36
CA LYS A 13 12.37 20.63 3.71
C LYS A 13 11.87 19.69 4.79
N GLN A 14 10.98 18.75 4.45
CA GLN A 14 10.46 17.76 5.39
C GLN A 14 11.42 16.59 5.50
N ASN A 15 11.52 16.04 6.70
CA ASN A 15 12.17 14.76 6.94
C ASN A 15 11.18 13.86 7.68
N TYR A 16 10.70 12.81 7.01
CA TYR A 16 9.66 11.92 7.53
C TYR A 16 10.12 11.15 8.78
N TYR A 17 11.42 10.91 8.95
CA TYR A 17 11.95 10.36 10.21
C TYR A 17 11.59 11.23 11.42
N ALA A 18 11.57 12.57 11.29
CA ALA A 18 11.23 13.44 12.40
C ALA A 18 9.75 13.34 12.82
N GLN A 19 8.88 12.91 11.91
CA GLN A 19 7.44 12.78 12.13
C GLN A 19 7.07 11.36 12.60
N GLY A 20 7.42 10.34 11.80
CA GLY A 20 7.02 8.94 12.03
C GLY A 20 8.09 8.06 12.69
N ARG A 21 9.29 8.59 12.96
CA ARG A 21 10.45 7.83 13.48
C ARG A 21 10.89 6.65 12.60
N GLU A 22 10.56 6.73 11.31
CA GLU A 22 10.94 5.77 10.27
C GLU A 22 12.43 5.91 9.93
N TRP A 23 13.27 5.12 10.61
CA TRP A 23 14.72 5.26 10.58
C TRP A 23 15.34 5.11 9.19
N LEU A 24 14.77 4.28 8.30
CA LEU A 24 15.25 4.12 6.91
C LEU A 24 15.24 5.42 6.12
N TYR A 25 14.38 6.39 6.47
CA TYR A 25 14.24 7.64 5.72
C TYR A 25 15.07 8.79 6.29
N LYS A 26 15.76 8.59 7.43
CA LYS A 26 16.43 9.66 8.18
C LYS A 26 17.47 10.42 7.36
N ASP A 27 18.30 9.68 6.62
CA ASP A 27 19.48 10.21 5.93
C ASP A 27 19.30 10.28 4.41
N ILE A 28 18.06 10.09 3.91
CA ILE A 28 17.75 10.19 2.49
C ILE A 28 17.73 11.67 2.06
N PRO A 29 18.57 12.09 1.10
CA PRO A 29 18.53 13.46 0.60
C PRO A 29 17.22 13.74 -0.15
N PRO A 30 16.43 14.78 0.21
CA PRO A 30 15.17 15.08 -0.47
C PRO A 30 15.38 15.42 -1.96
N ARG A 31 14.58 14.81 -2.83
CA ARG A 31 14.59 15.04 -4.29
C ARG A 31 13.17 15.08 -4.85
N VAL A 32 13.04 15.56 -6.09
CA VAL A 32 11.78 15.53 -6.85
C VAL A 32 11.94 14.53 -7.98
N LEU A 33 11.08 13.51 -8.00
CA LEU A 33 10.88 12.62 -9.14
C LEU A 33 9.64 13.08 -9.90
N CYS A 34 9.68 13.02 -11.23
CA CYS A 34 8.54 13.30 -12.09
C CYS A 34 8.34 12.10 -13.00
N GLU A 35 7.15 11.52 -12.97
CA GLU A 35 6.77 10.34 -13.74
C GLU A 35 5.51 10.60 -14.55
N ALA A 36 5.22 9.71 -15.49
CA ALA A 36 3.97 9.77 -16.25
C ALA A 36 2.79 9.48 -15.32
N PHE A 37 1.72 10.26 -15.45
CA PHE A 37 0.50 10.04 -14.68
C PHE A 37 -0.13 8.68 -15.01
N ILE A 38 -0.48 7.93 -13.98
CA ILE A 38 -1.16 6.63 -14.09
C ILE A 38 -2.64 6.85 -13.75
N GLY A 39 -3.50 6.83 -14.77
CA GLY A 39 -4.93 7.03 -14.64
C GLY A 39 -5.61 7.18 -15.99
N GLY A 40 -6.93 7.36 -15.99
CA GLY A 40 -7.71 7.56 -17.20
C GLY A 40 -7.38 8.88 -17.88
N ALA A 41 -7.65 8.98 -19.18
CA ALA A 41 -7.48 10.22 -19.95
C ALA A 41 -8.38 11.36 -19.44
N ASP A 42 -9.46 11.02 -18.73
CA ASP A 42 -10.37 11.93 -18.03
C ASP A 42 -9.87 12.36 -16.64
N GLY A 43 -8.71 11.86 -16.21
CA GLY A 43 -8.12 12.11 -14.88
C GLY A 43 -8.63 11.18 -13.78
N SER A 44 -9.42 10.15 -14.12
CA SER A 44 -9.82 9.12 -13.16
C SER A 44 -8.60 8.40 -12.59
N LEU A 45 -8.68 8.08 -11.29
CA LEU A 45 -7.64 7.35 -10.58
C LEU A 45 -7.91 5.84 -10.70
N PRO A 46 -6.88 5.02 -10.98
CA PRO A 46 -7.03 3.58 -10.96
C PRO A 46 -7.20 3.07 -9.53
N ASP A 47 -7.76 1.87 -9.41
CA ASP A 47 -7.72 1.12 -8.15
C ASP A 47 -6.27 0.77 -7.80
N ASP A 48 -5.94 0.86 -6.52
CA ASP A 48 -4.60 0.73 -5.99
C ASP A 48 -4.53 -0.54 -5.12
N TYR A 49 -3.74 -1.51 -5.58
CA TYR A 49 -3.60 -2.82 -4.98
C TYR A 49 -2.33 -2.86 -4.14
N LYS A 50 -2.52 -2.77 -2.82
CA LYS A 50 -1.43 -2.69 -1.85
C LYS A 50 -1.16 -4.05 -1.22
N PHE A 51 -0.18 -4.76 -1.74
CA PHE A 51 0.18 -6.10 -1.26
C PHE A 51 1.08 -6.00 -0.04
N PHE A 52 0.60 -6.49 1.10
CA PHE A 52 1.37 -6.60 2.33
C PHE A 52 2.19 -7.89 2.29
N CYS A 53 3.49 -7.73 2.04
CA CYS A 53 4.41 -8.84 1.87
C CYS A 53 5.25 -9.05 3.12
N PHE A 54 5.34 -10.29 3.59
CA PHE A 54 6.12 -10.70 4.76
C PHE A 54 7.07 -11.83 4.35
N GLY A 55 8.38 -11.63 4.52
CA GLY A 55 9.39 -12.60 4.09
C GLY A 55 9.31 -12.93 2.59
N GLY A 56 8.92 -11.97 1.75
CA GLY A 56 8.71 -12.18 0.31
C GLY A 56 7.37 -12.85 -0.08
N VAL A 57 6.45 -13.07 0.88
CA VAL A 57 5.14 -13.67 0.62
C VAL A 57 4.04 -12.63 0.77
N ALA A 58 3.22 -12.42 -0.26
CA ALA A 58 2.04 -11.56 -0.19
C ALA A 58 0.96 -12.24 0.66
N ARG A 59 0.77 -11.78 1.90
CA ARG A 59 -0.16 -12.37 2.88
C ARG A 59 -1.55 -11.76 2.80
N ALA A 60 -1.61 -10.48 2.49
CA ALA A 60 -2.85 -9.73 2.35
C ALA A 60 -2.71 -8.68 1.24
N VAL A 61 -3.84 -8.22 0.74
CA VAL A 61 -3.92 -7.08 -0.17
C VAL A 61 -4.97 -6.11 0.34
N CYS A 62 -4.63 -4.83 0.43
CA CYS A 62 -5.61 -3.76 0.59
C CYS A 62 -5.91 -3.17 -0.78
N VAL A 63 -7.18 -3.21 -1.20
CA VAL A 63 -7.65 -2.56 -2.42
C VAL A 63 -8.21 -1.21 -2.04
N CYS A 64 -7.56 -0.17 -2.54
CA CYS A 64 -7.99 1.22 -2.38
C CYS A 64 -8.74 1.66 -3.63
N THR A 65 -10.05 1.86 -3.51
CA THR A 65 -10.97 2.19 -4.62
C THR A 65 -11.79 3.45 -4.32
N ASN A 66 -12.62 3.88 -5.28
CA ASN A 66 -13.50 5.05 -5.18
C ASN A 66 -12.76 6.31 -4.71
N ARG A 67 -11.50 6.46 -5.14
CA ARG A 67 -10.61 7.53 -4.71
C ARG A 67 -11.07 8.88 -5.24
N SER A 68 -11.19 9.83 -4.33
CA SER A 68 -11.45 11.23 -4.59
C SER A 68 -10.58 12.09 -3.67
N GLU A 69 -10.66 13.41 -3.80
CA GLU A 69 -9.92 14.33 -2.92
C GLU A 69 -10.25 14.17 -1.43
N LYS A 70 -11.40 13.57 -1.09
CA LYS A 70 -11.91 13.52 0.29
C LYS A 70 -12.22 12.11 0.81
N HIS A 71 -12.21 11.12 -0.07
CA HIS A 71 -12.71 9.78 0.25
C HIS A 71 -11.96 8.72 -0.56
N ALA A 72 -11.75 7.57 0.06
CA ALA A 72 -11.34 6.33 -0.58
C ALA A 72 -11.84 5.17 0.28
N ASP A 73 -12.22 4.07 -0.35
CA ASP A 73 -12.56 2.83 0.35
C ASP A 73 -11.32 1.94 0.46
N TYR A 74 -11.15 1.25 1.60
CA TYR A 74 -10.02 0.36 1.87
C TYR A 74 -10.51 -1.02 2.26
N TYR A 75 -10.47 -1.95 1.31
CA TYR A 75 -10.92 -3.33 1.52
C TYR A 75 -9.74 -4.28 1.59
N PHE A 76 -9.68 -5.10 2.64
CA PHE A 76 -8.65 -6.10 2.83
C PHE A 76 -9.12 -7.47 2.34
N PHE A 77 -8.24 -8.14 1.61
CA PHE A 77 -8.41 -9.52 1.19
C PHE A 77 -7.17 -10.33 1.58
N ASP A 78 -7.37 -11.62 1.82
CA ASP A 78 -6.28 -12.55 2.04
C ASP A 78 -5.53 -12.81 0.73
N ARG A 79 -4.50 -13.66 0.81
CA ARG A 79 -3.68 -14.05 -0.33
C ARG A 79 -4.48 -14.67 -1.48
N GLU A 80 -5.56 -15.37 -1.19
CA GLU A 80 -6.41 -16.03 -2.17
C GLU A 80 -7.52 -15.10 -2.71
N PHE A 81 -7.55 -13.86 -2.21
CA PHE A 81 -8.53 -12.81 -2.50
C PHE A 81 -9.90 -13.03 -1.84
N ASN A 82 -9.95 -13.76 -0.72
CA ASN A 82 -11.15 -13.84 0.12
C ASN A 82 -11.20 -12.66 1.08
N ARG A 83 -12.41 -12.29 1.53
CA ARG A 83 -12.62 -11.22 2.52
C ARG A 83 -11.75 -11.44 3.75
N PHE A 84 -10.94 -10.45 4.11
CA PHE A 84 -10.04 -10.50 5.25
C PHE A 84 -10.32 -9.35 6.21
N PRO A 85 -11.19 -9.55 7.23
CA PRO A 85 -11.78 -8.48 8.02
C PRO A 85 -10.83 -7.97 9.12
N VAL A 86 -9.64 -7.48 8.73
CA VAL A 86 -8.63 -6.93 9.65
C VAL A 86 -8.82 -5.45 9.95
N ASN A 87 -9.56 -4.72 9.10
CA ASN A 87 -9.93 -3.32 9.33
C ASN A 87 -11.45 -3.13 9.44
N ASP A 88 -11.86 -1.99 9.99
CA ASP A 88 -13.27 -1.65 10.24
C ASP A 88 -14.12 -1.72 8.96
N ALA A 89 -13.62 -1.14 7.86
CA ALA A 89 -14.33 -1.13 6.59
C ALA A 89 -14.65 -2.55 6.07
N THR A 90 -13.67 -3.45 6.11
CA THR A 90 -13.86 -4.84 5.65
C THR A 90 -14.66 -5.67 6.66
N ALA A 91 -14.51 -5.42 7.96
CA ALA A 91 -15.28 -6.10 8.99
C ALA A 91 -16.77 -5.78 8.92
N ASN A 92 -17.14 -4.56 8.50
CA ASN A 92 -18.53 -4.10 8.40
C ASN A 92 -19.18 -4.31 7.02
N LEU A 93 -18.48 -4.91 6.05
CA LEU A 93 -19.08 -5.24 4.75
C LEU A 93 -20.30 -6.17 4.91
N PRO A 94 -21.36 -5.96 4.10
CA PRO A 94 -22.47 -6.91 3.98
C PRO A 94 -21.98 -8.34 3.68
N GLU A 95 -22.72 -9.35 4.12
CA GLU A 95 -22.36 -10.76 3.91
C GLU A 95 -22.35 -11.15 2.42
N ASP A 96 -23.22 -10.53 1.63
CA ASP A 96 -23.34 -10.72 0.18
C ASP A 96 -22.43 -9.79 -0.64
N PHE A 97 -21.59 -9.00 0.01
CA PHE A 97 -20.64 -8.14 -0.69
C PHE A 97 -19.58 -8.98 -1.43
N VAL A 98 -19.45 -8.74 -2.72
CA VAL A 98 -18.44 -9.37 -3.58
C VAL A 98 -17.64 -8.28 -4.27
N PHE A 99 -16.33 -8.24 -4.02
CA PHE A 99 -15.41 -7.41 -4.78
C PHE A 99 -14.86 -8.20 -5.97
N PRO A 100 -14.88 -7.64 -7.19
CA PRO A 100 -14.39 -8.34 -8.37
C PRO A 100 -12.87 -8.54 -8.26
N LYS A 101 -12.42 -9.79 -8.24
CA LYS A 101 -10.99 -10.13 -8.34
C LYS A 101 -10.48 -9.68 -9.72
N PRO A 102 -9.43 -8.84 -9.80
CA PRO A 102 -8.91 -8.37 -11.08
C PRO A 102 -8.31 -9.54 -11.87
N ALA A 103 -8.40 -9.46 -13.20
CA ALA A 103 -7.92 -10.52 -14.07
C ALA A 103 -6.40 -10.75 -13.94
N SER A 104 -5.65 -9.69 -13.66
CA SER A 104 -4.20 -9.75 -13.46
C SER A 104 -3.78 -10.04 -12.02
N TYR A 105 -4.70 -10.39 -11.10
CA TYR A 105 -4.39 -10.56 -9.68
C TYR A 105 -3.20 -11.48 -9.41
N GLU A 106 -3.18 -12.66 -10.02
CA GLU A 106 -2.11 -13.64 -9.78
C GLU A 106 -0.75 -13.16 -10.29
N GLU A 107 -0.75 -12.38 -11.39
CA GLU A 107 0.46 -11.75 -11.92
C GLU A 107 0.93 -10.61 -11.01
N MET A 108 0.02 -9.75 -10.54
CA MET A 108 0.31 -8.70 -9.55
C MET A 108 0.87 -9.29 -8.26
N ARG A 109 0.26 -10.36 -7.73
CA ARG A 109 0.73 -11.07 -6.53
C ARG A 109 2.15 -11.62 -6.74
N ALA A 110 2.42 -12.26 -7.88
CA ALA A 110 3.74 -12.79 -8.19
C ALA A 110 4.80 -11.68 -8.33
N LEU A 111 4.44 -10.53 -8.91
CA LEU A 111 5.31 -9.35 -8.98
C LEU A 111 5.61 -8.79 -7.59
N ALA A 112 4.59 -8.67 -6.73
CA ALA A 112 4.76 -8.21 -5.36
C ALA A 112 5.68 -9.16 -4.54
N GLU A 113 5.50 -10.47 -4.67
CA GLU A 113 6.37 -11.49 -4.03
C GLU A 113 7.81 -11.39 -4.57
N THR A 114 7.98 -11.17 -5.87
CA THR A 114 9.31 -10.99 -6.49
C THR A 114 10.00 -9.72 -5.98
N LEU A 115 9.29 -8.60 -5.92
CA LEU A 115 9.83 -7.31 -5.49
C LEU A 115 10.14 -7.27 -3.99
N SER A 116 9.43 -8.06 -3.18
CA SER A 116 9.61 -8.14 -1.73
C SER A 116 10.57 -9.25 -1.28
N ALA A 117 11.13 -10.02 -2.20
CA ALA A 117 12.02 -11.13 -1.88
C ALA A 117 13.22 -10.69 -1.03
N GLY A 118 13.45 -11.38 0.09
CA GLY A 118 14.53 -11.07 1.04
C GLY A 118 14.23 -9.92 2.01
N MET A 119 13.05 -9.31 1.95
CA MET A 119 12.62 -8.28 2.91
C MET A 119 11.74 -8.91 4.00
N ALA A 120 11.98 -8.56 5.27
CA ALA A 120 11.18 -9.04 6.39
C ALA A 120 9.71 -8.62 6.24
N HIS A 121 9.47 -7.35 5.89
CA HIS A 121 8.16 -6.82 5.53
C HIS A 121 8.30 -5.63 4.59
N VAL A 122 7.43 -5.55 3.59
CA VAL A 122 7.24 -4.38 2.74
C VAL A 122 5.85 -4.42 2.11
N ARG A 123 5.19 -3.27 2.02
CA ARG A 123 3.98 -3.11 1.21
C ARG A 123 4.38 -2.76 -0.22
N VAL A 124 3.85 -3.49 -1.19
CA VAL A 124 4.08 -3.26 -2.62
C VAL A 124 2.79 -2.75 -3.26
N ASP A 125 2.82 -1.55 -3.79
CA ASP A 125 1.66 -0.92 -4.40
C ASP A 125 1.71 -1.10 -5.91
N LEU A 126 0.66 -1.70 -6.48
CA LEU A 126 0.51 -1.96 -7.91
C LEU A 126 -0.82 -1.42 -8.43
N TYR A 127 -0.82 -1.01 -9.70
CA TYR A 127 -2.03 -0.59 -10.41
C TYR A 127 -2.31 -1.54 -11.57
N GLU A 128 -3.57 -1.94 -11.74
CA GLU A 128 -4.05 -2.57 -12.99
C GLU A 128 -4.50 -1.46 -13.94
N THR A 129 -3.91 -1.41 -15.14
CA THR A 129 -4.23 -0.39 -16.15
C THR A 129 -4.44 -1.04 -17.52
N GLU A 130 -5.05 -0.32 -18.46
CA GLU A 130 -5.16 -0.78 -19.86
C GLU A 130 -3.79 -1.09 -20.51
N ALA A 131 -2.72 -0.43 -20.05
CA ALA A 131 -1.35 -0.64 -20.51
C ALA A 131 -0.59 -1.72 -19.70
N GLY A 132 -1.32 -2.54 -18.93
CA GLY A 132 -0.80 -3.58 -18.04
C GLY A 132 -0.52 -3.10 -16.62
N ILE A 133 0.10 -3.98 -15.83
CA ILE A 133 0.44 -3.71 -14.43
C ILE A 133 1.50 -2.61 -14.35
N LYS A 134 1.29 -1.65 -13.43
CA LYS A 134 2.27 -0.59 -13.13
C LYS A 134 2.67 -0.65 -11.67
N PHE A 135 3.94 -0.42 -11.42
CA PHE A 135 4.48 -0.23 -10.07
C PHE A 135 4.15 1.17 -9.56
N GLY A 136 3.70 1.25 -8.30
CA GLY A 136 3.52 2.50 -7.58
C GLY A 136 4.67 2.76 -6.62
N GLU A 137 4.73 2.02 -5.51
CA GLU A 137 5.74 2.25 -4.46
C GLU A 137 6.08 0.98 -3.67
N LEU A 138 7.20 1.06 -2.94
CA LEU A 138 7.57 0.15 -1.86
C LEU A 138 7.50 0.93 -0.54
N THR A 139 6.66 0.47 0.38
CA THR A 139 6.41 1.14 1.66
C THR A 139 6.74 0.22 2.83
N PHE A 140 7.80 0.56 3.57
CA PHE A 140 8.31 -0.25 4.69
C PHE A 140 7.51 -0.03 5.99
N PHE A 141 6.91 1.14 6.13
CA PHE A 141 6.19 1.57 7.33
C PHE A 141 4.84 2.12 6.92
N ASP A 142 3.86 1.24 6.76
CA ASP A 142 2.52 1.72 6.42
C ASP A 142 1.97 2.57 7.57
N GLN A 143 1.49 3.78 7.24
CA GLN A 143 1.00 4.78 8.19
C GLN A 143 1.96 5.03 9.38
N SER A 144 3.27 4.87 9.19
CA SER A 144 4.28 4.92 10.26
C SER A 144 4.05 3.93 11.42
N GLY A 145 3.24 2.88 11.20
CA GLY A 145 2.83 1.93 12.24
C GLY A 145 1.76 2.48 13.20
N PHE A 146 1.08 3.58 12.85
CA PHE A 146 0.03 4.19 13.66
C PHE A 146 -1.38 4.05 13.03
N ALA A 147 -1.58 3.06 12.16
CA ALA A 147 -2.90 2.76 11.62
C ALA A 147 -3.89 2.52 12.77
N ASP A 148 -5.02 3.21 12.76
CA ASP A 148 -6.04 3.16 13.82
C ASP A 148 -7.34 2.48 13.36
N ASP A 149 -7.38 1.98 12.12
CA ASP A 149 -8.53 1.34 11.51
C ASP A 149 -8.56 -0.19 11.67
N TYR A 150 -7.50 -0.79 12.21
CA TYR A 150 -7.47 -2.21 12.51
C TYR A 150 -8.42 -2.56 13.67
N VAL A 151 -9.17 -3.66 13.51
CA VAL A 151 -10.22 -4.06 14.46
C VAL A 151 -10.01 -5.49 14.97
N GLY A 152 -10.52 -5.76 16.17
CA GLY A 152 -10.41 -7.08 16.80
C GLY A 152 -8.94 -7.53 16.92
N ASP A 153 -8.65 -8.70 16.37
CA ASP A 153 -7.29 -9.28 16.33
C ASP A 153 -6.47 -8.85 15.11
N GLY A 154 -6.96 -7.91 14.28
CA GLY A 154 -6.33 -7.55 12.99
C GLY A 154 -4.85 -7.19 13.09
N ASP A 155 -4.49 -6.33 14.06
CA ASP A 155 -3.10 -5.95 14.31
C ASP A 155 -2.21 -7.15 14.67
N ARG A 156 -2.69 -8.01 15.57
CA ARG A 156 -2.00 -9.25 15.96
C ARG A 156 -1.84 -10.19 14.77
N ILE A 157 -2.89 -10.41 13.97
CA ILE A 157 -2.86 -11.30 12.81
C ILE A 157 -1.82 -10.84 11.80
N MET A 158 -1.79 -9.55 11.48
CA MET A 158 -0.79 -8.98 10.58
C MET A 158 0.63 -9.11 11.16
N GLY A 159 0.79 -8.83 12.47
CA GLY A 159 2.04 -8.98 13.20
C GLY A 159 2.57 -10.42 13.25
N ASP A 160 1.68 -11.43 13.35
CA ASP A 160 2.04 -12.85 13.42
C ASP A 160 2.69 -13.35 12.10
N PHE A 161 2.52 -12.64 10.99
CA PHE A 161 3.23 -12.94 9.74
C PHE A 161 4.69 -12.48 9.76
N LEU A 162 5.03 -11.52 10.61
CA LEU A 162 6.37 -10.96 10.68
C LEU A 162 7.29 -11.90 11.47
N THR A 163 8.24 -12.50 10.77
CA THR A 163 9.36 -13.19 11.43
C THR A 163 10.49 -12.21 11.63
N LEU A 164 10.72 -11.81 12.88
CA LEU A 164 11.93 -11.08 13.25
C LEU A 164 13.06 -12.11 13.36
N GLU A 165 14.13 -11.94 12.61
CA GLU A 165 15.36 -12.69 12.89
C GLU A 165 15.75 -12.42 14.34
N THR A 166 15.84 -13.47 15.15
CA THR A 166 16.49 -13.37 16.45
C THR A 166 17.94 -13.04 16.15
N GLN A 167 18.37 -11.83 16.50
CA GLN A 167 19.77 -11.45 16.39
C GLN A 167 20.59 -12.49 17.16
N ALA A 168 21.43 -13.23 16.44
CA ALA A 168 22.42 -14.13 17.01
C ALA A 168 23.60 -13.34 17.60
#